data_AF-A0A9P6MXB7-F1
#
_entry.id   AF-A0A9P6MXB7-F1
#
_cell.length_a   1.000
_cell.length_b   1.000
_cell.length_c   1.000
_cell.angle_alpha   90.00
_cell.angle_beta   90.00
_cell.angle_gamma   90.00
#
_symmetry.space_group_name_H-M   'P 1'
#
loop_
_entity.id
_entity.type
_entity.pdbx_description
1 polymer ?
#
loop_
_entity_poly.entity_id
_entity_poly.type
_entity_poly.pdbx_seq_one_letter_code
_entity_poly.pdbx_strand_id
1 'polypeptide(L)'
;MSGVSVRRSGLQQEVLGLYRQCFRAARLKPEANRPHFHAFIRMQFRKHSEVKQRDFSTIEYLLRTGKRQLDVYSSPSIEDVTV
;
A
#
# COMPACT_ATOMS: atom_id res chain seq x y z
N MET A 1 19.96 13.17 -16.31
CA MET A 1 19.91 11.73 -15.99
C MET A 1 18.61 11.16 -16.56
N SER A 2 18.64 10.76 -17.83
CA SER A 2 17.48 10.23 -18.53
C SER A 2 17.12 8.87 -17.92
N GLY A 3 16.13 8.85 -17.04
CA GLY A 3 15.71 7.63 -16.34
C GLY A 3 15.08 6.66 -17.32
N VAL A 4 15.70 5.49 -17.50
CA VAL A 4 15.09 4.36 -18.20
C VAL A 4 13.76 4.07 -17.53
N SER A 5 12.66 4.21 -18.29
CA SER A 5 11.33 3.81 -17.80
C SER A 5 11.32 2.31 -17.64
N VAL A 6 11.34 1.82 -16.39
CA VAL A 6 11.19 0.40 -16.11
C VAL A 6 9.79 -0.01 -16.55
N ARG A 7 9.70 -0.86 -17.58
CA ARG A 7 8.44 -1.44 -18.04
C ARG A 7 7.93 -2.39 -16.96
N ARG A 8 6.87 -1.99 -16.27
CA ARG A 8 6.22 -2.80 -15.24
C ARG A 8 5.04 -3.56 -15.81
N SER A 9 4.77 -4.76 -15.29
CA SER A 9 3.54 -5.49 -15.61
C SER A 9 2.31 -4.76 -15.05
N GLY A 10 1.11 -5.14 -15.52
CA GLY A 10 -0.15 -4.60 -14.99
C GLY A 10 -0.25 -4.77 -13.47
N LEU A 11 0.01 -5.96 -12.96
CA LEU A 11 0.00 -6.24 -11.52
C LEU A 11 1.04 -5.41 -10.74
N GLN A 12 2.24 -5.21 -11.29
CA GLN A 12 3.23 -4.33 -10.66
C GLN A 12 2.77 -2.87 -10.60
N GLN A 13 2.09 -2.38 -11.64
CA GLN A 13 1.49 -1.05 -11.62
C GLN A 13 0.36 -0.96 -10.59
N GLU A 14 -0.46 -2.01 -10.46
CA GLU A 14 -1.51 -2.07 -9.44
C GLU A 14 -0.94 -2.06 -8.02
N VAL A 15 0.14 -2.80 -7.73
CA VAL A 15 0.79 -2.80 -6.42
C VAL A 15 1.26 -1.39 -6.06
N LEU A 16 1.90 -0.69 -7.00
CA LEU A 16 2.35 0.69 -6.80
C LEU A 16 1.19 1.69 -6.75
N GLY A 17 0.09 1.41 -7.45
CA GLY A 17 -1.15 2.15 -7.36
C GLY A 17 -1.72 2.07 -5.95
N LEU A 18 -1.89 0.85 -5.44
CA LEU A 18 -2.39 0.59 -4.09
C LEU A 18 -1.50 1.24 -3.03
N TYR A 19 -0.19 1.06 -3.12
CA TYR A 19 0.77 1.71 -2.19
C TYR A 19 0.55 3.23 -2.13
N ARG A 20 0.48 3.90 -3.29
CA ARG A 20 0.23 5.35 -3.35
C ARG A 20 -1.14 5.74 -2.81
N GLN A 21 -2.19 4.94 -3.06
CA GLN A 21 -3.53 5.19 -2.54
C GLN A 21 -3.56 5.12 -1.01
N CYS A 22 -2.86 4.16 -0.38
CA CYS A 22 -2.73 4.10 1.07
C CYS A 22 -2.17 5.40 1.67
N PHE A 23 -1.11 5.97 1.09
CA PHE A 23 -0.56 7.25 1.56
C PHE A 23 -1.51 8.43 1.31
N ARG A 24 -2.32 8.40 0.25
CA ARG A 24 -3.34 9.44 0.02
C ARG A 24 -4.44 9.37 1.08
N ALA A 25 -4.92 8.17 1.41
CA ALA A 25 -5.90 7.97 2.46
C ALA A 25 -5.35 8.40 3.83
N ALA A 26 -4.07 8.09 4.12
CA ALA A 26 -3.42 8.54 5.35
C ALA A 26 -3.38 10.06 5.51
N ARG A 27 -3.33 10.85 4.43
CA ARG A 27 -3.37 12.33 4.50
C ARG A 27 -4.70 12.86 5.01
N LEU A 28 -5.78 12.09 4.90
CA LEU A 28 -7.10 12.46 5.42
C LEU A 28 -7.23 12.22 6.93
N LYS A 29 -6.24 11.57 7.55
CA LYS A 29 -6.21 11.31 9.00
C LYS A 29 -5.67 12.52 9.77
N PRO A 30 -5.97 12.61 11.09
CA PRO A 30 -5.42 13.65 11.95
C PRO A 30 -3.91 13.75 11.81
N GLU A 31 -3.39 14.98 11.72
CA GLU A 31 -1.98 15.23 11.38
C GLU A 31 -1.00 14.53 12.34
N ALA A 32 -1.34 14.53 13.64
CA ALA A 32 -0.57 13.86 14.69
C ALA A 32 -0.41 12.35 14.46
N ASN A 33 -1.38 11.69 13.83
CA ASN A 33 -1.43 10.23 13.67
C ASN A 33 -0.92 9.77 12.29
N ARG A 34 -0.78 10.68 11.31
CA ARG A 34 -0.27 10.33 9.97
C ARG A 34 1.07 9.58 9.98
N PRO A 35 2.05 9.91 10.86
CA PRO A 35 3.30 9.16 10.94
C PRO A 35 3.09 7.67 11.26
N HIS A 36 2.12 7.32 12.11
CA HIS A 36 1.79 5.94 12.45
C HIS A 36 1.28 5.19 11.22
N PHE A 37 0.34 5.79 10.47
CA PHE A 37 -0.13 5.22 9.20
C PHE A 37 1.00 5.04 8.19
N HIS A 38 1.90 6.01 8.05
CA HIS A 38 3.05 5.88 7.15
C HIS A 38 3.97 4.73 7.53
N ALA A 39 4.24 4.54 8.83
CA ALA A 39 5.04 3.43 9.33
C ALA A 39 4.33 2.09 9.09
N PHE A 40 3.04 2.02 9.42
CA PHE A 40 2.19 0.85 9.20
C PHE A 40 2.17 0.43 7.73
N ILE A 41 1.91 1.35 6.80
CA ILE A 41 1.88 1.06 5.36
C ILE A 41 3.24 0.50 4.91
N ARG A 42 4.35 1.14 5.28
CA ARG A 42 5.70 0.65 4.90
C ARG A 42 5.96 -0.74 5.45
N MET A 43 5.61 -0.98 6.70
CA MET A 43 5.78 -2.29 7.35
C MET A 43 4.99 -3.38 6.61
N GLN A 44 3.70 -3.15 6.33
CA GLN A 44 2.86 -4.12 5.64
C GLN A 44 3.39 -4.48 4.26
N PHE A 45 3.84 -3.50 3.47
CA PHE A 45 4.41 -3.79 2.14
C PHE A 45 5.79 -4.46 2.24
N ARG A 46 6.62 -4.10 3.21
CA ARG A 46 7.94 -4.74 3.43
C ARG A 46 7.83 -6.20 3.86
N LYS A 47 6.80 -6.55 4.64
CA LYS A 47 6.52 -7.94 5.06
C LYS A 47 6.39 -8.90 3.87
N HIS A 48 6.00 -8.41 2.70
CA HIS A 48 5.83 -9.20 1.49
C HIS A 48 6.90 -8.93 0.42
N SER A 49 8.04 -8.34 0.81
CA SER A 49 9.13 -8.03 -0.14
C SER A 49 9.79 -9.25 -0.78
N GLU A 50 9.67 -10.42 -0.16
CA GLU A 50 10.21 -11.69 -0.69
C GLU A 50 9.29 -12.34 -1.74
N VAL A 51 8.07 -11.84 -1.93
CA VAL A 51 7.14 -12.38 -2.93
C VAL A 51 7.74 -12.15 -4.32
N LYS A 52 7.93 -13.24 -5.06
CA LYS A 52 8.52 -13.21 -6.40
C LYS A 52 7.57 -12.53 -7.37
N GLN A 53 8.12 -11.73 -8.29
CA GLN A 53 7.33 -11.01 -9.30
C GLN A 53 6.47 -11.91 -10.23
N ARG A 54 6.84 -13.20 -10.33
CA ARG A 54 6.12 -14.21 -11.13
C ARG A 54 5.05 -14.97 -10.34
N ASP A 55 4.96 -14.76 -9.03
CA ASP A 55 3.93 -15.37 -8.20
C ASP A 55 2.64 -14.55 -8.28
N PHE A 56 1.99 -14.63 -9.45
CA PHE A 56 0.83 -13.81 -9.78
C PHE A 56 -0.34 -14.06 -8.83
N SER A 57 -0.60 -15.32 -8.47
CA SER A 57 -1.70 -15.69 -7.58
C SER A 57 -1.54 -15.09 -6.18
N THR A 58 -0.33 -15.12 -5.62
CA THR A 58 -0.05 -14.47 -4.33
C THR A 58 -0.18 -12.94 -4.43
N ILE A 59 0.32 -12.33 -5.51
CA ILE A 59 0.21 -10.88 -5.73
C ILE A 59 -1.25 -10.45 -5.83
N GLU A 60 -2.08 -11.16 -6.60
CA GLU A 60 -3.50 -10.87 -6.75
C GLU A 60 -4.26 -11.02 -5.43
N TYR A 61 -3.97 -12.08 -4.67
CA TYR A 61 -4.52 -12.28 -3.34
C TYR A 61 -4.18 -11.10 -2.41
N LEU A 62 -2.91 -10.70 -2.37
CA LEU A 62 -2.44 -9.59 -1.53
C LEU A 62 -3.03 -8.25 -2.00
N LEU A 63 -3.16 -8.01 -3.30
CA LEU A 63 -3.81 -6.82 -3.84
C LEU A 63 -5.27 -6.73 -3.39
N ARG A 64 -6.02 -7.83 -3.50
CA ARG A 64 -7.42 -7.89 -3.05
C ARG A 64 -7.54 -7.66 -1.54
N THR A 65 -6.67 -8.28 -0.75
CA THR A 65 -6.62 -8.09 0.70
C THR A 65 -6.27 -6.65 1.07
N GLY A 66 -5.25 -6.07 0.44
CA GLY A 66 -4.82 -4.69 0.70
C GLY A 66 -5.86 -3.65 0.26
N LYS A 67 -6.59 -3.87 -0.84
CA LYS A 67 -7.72 -3.01 -1.25
C LYS A 67 -8.82 -3.00 -0.17
N ARG A 68 -9.21 -4.17 0.35
CA ARG A 68 -10.18 -4.25 1.46
C ARG A 68 -9.70 -3.56 2.74
N GLN A 69 -8.43 -3.73 3.09
CA GLN A 69 -7.83 -3.03 4.23
C GLN A 69 -7.86 -1.52 4.03
N LEU A 70 -7.49 -1.04 2.82
CA LEU A 70 -7.56 0.37 2.49
C LEU A 70 -8.98 0.93 2.64
N ASP A 71 -10.01 0.21 2.18
CA ASP A 71 -11.39 0.63 2.33
C ASP A 71 -11.77 0.80 3.81
N VAL A 72 -11.40 -0.17 4.66
CA VAL A 72 -11.63 -0.12 6.11
C VAL A 72 -10.89 1.06 6.75
N TYR A 73 -9.57 1.16 6.54
CA TYR A 73 -8.76 2.23 7.13
C TYR A 73 -9.06 3.61 6.54
N SER A 74 -9.74 3.71 5.41
CA SER A 74 -10.20 5.00 4.86
C SER A 74 -11.40 5.56 5.61
N SER A 75 -12.10 4.75 6.41
CA SER A 75 -13.22 5.21 7.23
C SER A 75 -12.80 6.38 8.14
N PRO A 76 -13.54 7.49 8.20
CA PRO A 76 -13.27 8.59 9.12
C PRO A 76 -13.25 8.19 10.59
N SER A 77 -14.00 7.13 10.96
CA SER A 77 -14.05 6.61 12.33
C SER A 77 -12.75 5.97 12.82
N ILE A 78 -11.83 5.64 11.92
CA ILE A 78 -10.51 5.11 12.27
C ILE A 78 -9.51 6.25 12.19
N GLU A 79 -9.15 6.81 13.33
CA GLU A 79 -8.30 7.99 13.42
C GLU A 79 -6.80 7.67 13.62
N ASP A 80 -6.48 6.46 14.09
CA ASP A 80 -5.11 6.03 14.35
C ASP A 80 -4.91 4.53 14.05
N VAL A 81 -3.64 4.13 13.94
CA VAL A 81 -3.19 2.74 13.88
C VAL A 81 -2.04 2.54 14.85
N THR A 82 -2.09 1.47 15.64
CA THR A 82 -0.96 1.06 16.47
C THR A 82 0.03 0.27 15.63
N VAL A 83 1.30 0.67 15.68
CA VAL A 83 2.44 -0.02 15.08
C VAL A 83 3.29 -0.61 16.19
#